data_AF-A0A3N5TTX9-F1
#
_entry.id   AF-A0A3N5TTX9-F1
#
_cell.length_a   1.000
_cell.length_b   1.000
_cell.length_c   1.000
_cell.angle_alpha   90.00
_cell.angle_beta   90.00
_cell.angle_gamma   90.00
#
_symmetry.space_group_name_H-M   'P 1'
#
loop_
_entity.id
_entity.type
_entity.pdbx_description
1 polymer ?
#
loop_
_entity_poly.entity_id
_entity_poly.type
_entity_poly.pdbx_seq_one_letter_code
_entity_poly.pdbx_strand_id
1 'polypeptide(L)'
;MCVYCKAASVVLDALWEGDDFRTFIYDLGYELAELGPLTHDVFVPAYLRIKRTLQGGELEMLEAQVTEDILGPLYDRPSFREIWEAWDQATREEFVREQSEMEMARLLVTVYDVQLGDEFRQAFSKYVNAK
;
A
#
# COMPACT_ATOMS: atom_id res chain seq x y z
N MET A 1 -2.44 6.97 11.48
CA MET A 1 -2.86 6.44 10.16
C MET A 1 -2.48 4.97 10.14
N CYS A 2 -3.40 4.05 9.82
CA CYS A 2 -3.09 2.61 9.82
C CYS A 2 -2.01 2.29 8.76
N VAL A 3 -1.10 1.35 9.05
CA VAL A 3 -0.05 0.87 8.12
C VAL A 3 -0.66 0.49 6.77
N TYR A 4 -1.78 -0.24 6.77
CA TYR A 4 -2.47 -0.62 5.55
C TYR A 4 -3.12 0.55 4.82
N CYS A 5 -3.48 1.65 5.51
CA CYS A 5 -3.96 2.85 4.81
C CYS A 5 -2.84 3.43 3.94
N LYS A 6 -1.61 3.52 4.46
CA LYS A 6 -0.46 4.02 3.68
C LYS A 6 -0.18 3.12 2.49
N ALA A 7 -0.20 1.80 2.69
CA ALA A 7 -0.02 0.81 1.63
C ALA A 7 -1.13 0.93 0.55
N ALA A 8 -2.39 0.99 0.96
CA ALA A 8 -3.51 1.16 0.03
C ALA A 8 -3.46 2.50 -0.71
N SER A 9 -3.02 3.59 -0.05
CA SER A 9 -2.78 4.88 -0.70
C SER A 9 -1.67 4.80 -1.75
N VAL A 10 -0.57 4.08 -1.48
CA VAL A 10 0.50 3.86 -2.48
C VAL A 10 -0.04 3.16 -3.72
N VAL A 11 -0.86 2.11 -3.55
CA VAL A 11 -1.51 1.43 -4.67
C VAL A 11 -2.46 2.37 -5.40
N LEU A 12 -3.26 3.14 -4.66
CA LEU A 12 -4.23 4.08 -5.23
C LEU A 12 -3.54 5.16 -6.08
N ASP A 13 -2.47 5.75 -5.56
CA ASP A 13 -1.68 6.76 -6.26
C ASP A 13 -1.10 6.17 -7.57
N ALA A 14 -0.50 4.98 -7.50
CA ALA A 14 0.06 4.31 -8.68
C ALA A 14 -1.01 3.95 -9.73
N LEU A 15 -2.18 3.44 -9.30
CA LEU A 15 -3.28 3.17 -10.21
C LEU A 15 -3.87 4.46 -10.80
N TRP A 16 -3.91 5.55 -10.03
CA TRP A 16 -4.42 6.85 -10.49
C TRP A 16 -3.54 7.49 -11.58
N GLU A 17 -2.23 7.22 -11.57
CA GLU A 17 -1.33 7.60 -12.65
C GLU A 17 -1.68 6.90 -13.98
N GLY A 18 -2.36 5.75 -13.92
CA GLY A 18 -2.88 5.03 -15.09
C GLY A 18 -4.20 5.61 -15.62
N ASP A 19 -4.31 5.78 -16.94
CA ASP A 19 -5.49 6.34 -17.59
C ASP A 19 -6.78 5.53 -17.35
N ASP A 20 -6.68 4.21 -17.27
CA ASP A 20 -7.83 3.31 -17.18
C ASP A 20 -8.56 3.42 -15.83
N PHE A 21 -7.81 3.38 -14.71
CA PHE A 21 -8.41 3.51 -13.37
C PHE A 21 -8.99 4.91 -13.15
N ARG A 22 -8.26 5.95 -13.55
CA ARG A 22 -8.71 7.34 -13.44
C ARG A 22 -9.98 7.59 -14.25
N THR A 23 -10.04 7.12 -15.49
CA THR A 23 -11.24 7.24 -16.35
C THR A 23 -12.44 6.55 -15.72
N PHE A 24 -12.25 5.33 -15.21
CA PHE A 24 -13.31 4.61 -14.49
C PHE A 24 -13.88 5.40 -13.30
N ILE A 25 -13.04 6.03 -12.48
CA ILE A 25 -13.51 6.83 -11.33
C ILE A 25 -14.28 8.07 -11.82
N TYR A 26 -13.80 8.73 -12.87
CA TYR A 26 -14.50 9.89 -13.45
C TYR A 26 -15.84 9.53 -14.07
N ASP A 27 -15.96 8.37 -14.73
CA ASP A 27 -17.23 7.89 -15.29
C ASP A 27 -18.29 7.64 -14.20
N LEU A 28 -17.85 7.38 -12.97
CA LEU A 28 -18.71 7.25 -11.79
C LEU A 28 -19.00 8.61 -11.10
N GLY A 29 -18.42 9.70 -11.60
CA GLY A 29 -18.66 11.07 -11.11
C GLY A 29 -17.86 11.48 -9.88
N TYR A 30 -16.71 10.85 -9.63
CA TYR A 30 -15.84 11.14 -8.48
C TYR A 30 -14.46 11.65 -8.90
N GLU A 31 -13.76 12.33 -8.00
CA GLU A 31 -12.36 12.78 -8.16
C GLU A 31 -11.40 12.16 -7.11
N LEU A 32 -10.09 12.26 -7.34
CA LEU A 32 -9.06 11.75 -6.42
C LEU A 32 -9.23 12.25 -4.98
N ALA A 33 -9.59 13.53 -4.82
CA ALA A 33 -9.75 14.15 -3.51
C ALA A 33 -10.86 13.46 -2.66
N GLU A 34 -11.82 12.83 -3.31
CA GLU A 34 -12.92 12.11 -2.66
C GLU A 34 -12.54 10.67 -2.26
N LEU A 35 -11.45 10.14 -2.82
CA LEU A 35 -10.99 8.77 -2.54
C LEU A 35 -10.21 8.69 -1.22
N GLY A 36 -9.53 9.77 -0.82
CA GLY A 36 -8.74 9.83 0.41
C GLY A 36 -9.50 9.36 1.66
N PRO A 37 -10.70 9.92 1.96
CA PRO A 37 -11.54 9.47 3.07
C PRO A 37 -11.97 7.99 2.98
N LEU A 38 -12.04 7.43 1.77
CA LEU A 38 -12.47 6.05 1.51
C LEU A 38 -11.34 5.03 1.63
N THR A 39 -10.08 5.49 1.80
CA THR A 39 -8.89 4.63 1.91
C THR A 39 -9.10 3.52 2.94
N HIS A 40 -9.57 3.86 4.14
CA HIS A 40 -9.71 2.89 5.22
C HIS A 40 -10.85 1.89 4.97
N ASP A 41 -12.01 2.38 4.54
CA ASP A 41 -13.23 1.56 4.51
C ASP A 41 -13.40 0.79 3.19
N VAL A 42 -12.81 1.27 2.09
CA VAL A 42 -12.98 0.70 0.75
C VAL A 42 -11.69 0.04 0.26
N PHE A 43 -10.58 0.80 0.27
CA PHE A 43 -9.35 0.37 -0.41
C PHE A 43 -8.47 -0.54 0.44
N VAL A 44 -8.39 -0.34 1.76
CA VAL A 44 -7.68 -1.26 2.67
C VAL A 44 -8.23 -2.69 2.61
N PRO A 45 -9.55 -2.94 2.69
CA PRO A 45 -10.08 -4.29 2.53
C PRO A 45 -9.76 -4.92 1.17
N ALA A 46 -9.73 -4.12 0.10
CA ALA A 46 -9.40 -4.60 -1.25
C ALA A 46 -7.92 -4.99 -1.35
N TYR A 47 -7.02 -4.15 -0.85
CA TYR A 47 -5.59 -4.42 -0.78
C TYR A 47 -5.32 -5.71 -0.01
N LEU A 48 -5.95 -5.89 1.16
CA LEU A 48 -5.79 -7.08 1.98
C LEU A 48 -6.35 -8.35 1.33
N ARG A 49 -7.32 -8.26 0.42
CA ARG A 49 -7.80 -9.44 -0.33
C ARG A 49 -6.73 -9.95 -1.27
N ILE A 50 -6.12 -9.07 -2.07
CA ILE A 50 -4.98 -9.44 -2.92
C ILE A 50 -3.84 -10.00 -2.08
N LYS A 51 -3.44 -9.30 -1.00
CA LYS A 51 -2.36 -9.78 -0.14
C LYS A 51 -2.64 -11.19 0.41
N ARG A 52 -3.87 -11.49 0.81
CA ARG A 52 -4.27 -12.84 1.25
C ARG A 52 -4.22 -13.89 0.14
N THR A 53 -4.55 -13.53 -1.11
CA THR A 53 -4.40 -14.47 -2.24
C THR A 53 -2.96 -14.82 -2.54
N LEU A 54 -2.01 -13.98 -2.12
CA LEU A 54 -0.57 -14.18 -2.26
C LEU A 54 0.07 -14.79 -1.00
N GLN A 55 -0.70 -15.08 0.06
CA GLN A 55 -0.14 -15.65 1.29
C GLN A 55 0.41 -17.07 1.06
N GLY A 56 1.66 -17.26 1.48
CA GLY A 56 2.44 -18.50 1.33
C GLY A 56 3.47 -18.41 0.19
N GLY A 57 4.70 -18.84 0.45
CA GLY A 57 5.76 -18.90 -0.57
C GLY A 57 6.35 -17.53 -0.92
N GLU A 58 6.00 -17.00 -2.09
CA GLU A 58 6.64 -15.83 -2.72
C GLU A 58 6.49 -14.53 -1.90
N LEU A 59 5.35 -14.35 -1.22
CA LEU A 59 5.12 -13.17 -0.38
C LEU A 59 6.02 -13.13 0.85
N GLU A 60 6.27 -14.27 1.49
CA GLU A 60 7.14 -14.34 2.69
C GLU A 60 8.60 -14.04 2.33
N MET A 61 9.06 -14.51 1.17
CA MET A 61 10.38 -14.18 0.63
C MET A 61 10.49 -12.70 0.26
N LEU A 62 9.45 -12.13 -0.35
CA LEU A 62 9.40 -10.71 -0.68
C LEU A 62 9.39 -9.83 0.60
N GLU A 63 8.62 -10.21 1.63
CA GLU A 63 8.56 -9.48 2.91
C GLU A 63 9.92 -9.47 3.63
N ALA A 64 10.65 -10.60 3.58
CA ALA A 64 12.00 -10.69 4.14
C ALA A 64 13.00 -9.82 3.35
N GLN A 65 12.99 -9.91 2.03
CA GLN A 65 13.89 -9.14 1.16
C GLN A 65 13.67 -7.63 1.31
N VAL A 66 12.41 -7.19 1.32
CA VAL A 66 12.04 -5.78 1.48
C VAL A 66 12.57 -5.21 2.80
N THR A 67 12.52 -5.99 3.88
CA THR A 67 12.97 -5.53 5.20
C THR A 67 14.48 -5.30 5.24
N GLU A 68 15.26 -6.16 4.60
CA GLU A 68 16.72 -6.02 4.48
C GLU A 68 17.10 -4.83 3.58
N ASP A 69 16.42 -4.70 2.44
CA ASP A 69 16.66 -3.64 1.44
C ASP A 69 16.30 -2.24 1.94
N ILE A 70 15.33 -2.10 2.85
CA ILE A 70 14.96 -0.81 3.45
C ILE A 70 15.98 -0.38 4.51
N LEU A 71 16.38 -1.29 5.40
CA LEU A 71 17.15 -0.93 6.58
C LEU A 71 18.63 -0.69 6.29
N GLY A 72 19.25 -1.50 5.43
CA GLY A 72 20.68 -1.38 5.14
C GLY A 72 21.08 0.02 4.65
N PRO A 73 20.51 0.51 3.53
CA PRO A 73 20.85 1.82 2.97
C PRO A 73 20.49 3.01 3.86
N LEU A 74 19.47 2.88 4.71
CA LEU A 74 19.09 3.94 5.65
C LEU A 74 20.04 3.99 6.84
N TYR A 75 20.42 2.84 7.40
CA TYR A 75 21.30 2.74 8.56
C TYR A 75 22.74 3.23 8.28
N ASP A 76 23.17 3.21 7.02
CA ASP A 76 24.43 3.80 6.58
C ASP A 76 24.44 5.34 6.59
N ARG A 77 23.27 5.99 6.68
CA ARG A 77 23.17 7.45 6.79
C ARG A 77 23.33 7.88 8.25
N PRO A 78 24.33 8.71 8.60
CA PRO A 78 24.61 9.09 9.99
C PRO A 78 23.39 9.70 10.72
N SER A 79 22.64 10.57 10.05
CA SER A 79 21.45 11.21 10.63
C SER A 79 20.31 10.24 10.94
N PHE A 80 20.14 9.19 10.13
CA PHE A 80 19.14 8.16 10.40
C PHE A 80 19.60 7.24 11.53
N ARG A 81 20.89 6.86 11.56
CA ARG A 81 21.46 6.04 12.62
C ARG A 81 21.27 6.66 14.01
N GLU A 82 21.54 7.95 14.14
CA GLU A 82 21.35 8.68 15.41
C GLU A 82 19.89 8.65 15.88
N ILE A 83 18.94 8.86 14.96
CA ILE A 83 17.51 8.80 15.24
C ILE A 83 17.08 7.37 15.60
N TRP A 84 17.56 6.39 14.82
CA TRP A 84 17.27 4.97 15.03
C TRP A 84 17.74 4.50 16.40
N GLU A 85 18.96 4.86 16.80
CA GLU A 85 19.51 4.52 18.12
C GLU A 85 18.74 5.18 19.27
N ALA A 86 18.15 6.36 19.05
CA ALA A 86 17.32 7.05 20.04
C ALA A 86 15.90 6.46 20.19
N TRP A 87 15.39 5.74 19.19
CA TRP A 87 14.08 5.11 19.24
C TRP A 87 14.03 3.91 20.18
N ASP A 88 12.89 3.70 20.83
CA ASP A 88 12.62 2.46 21.53
C ASP A 88 12.33 1.31 20.54
N GLN A 89 12.31 0.08 21.06
CA GLN A 89 12.11 -1.12 20.25
C GLN A 89 10.75 -1.11 19.52
N ALA A 90 9.69 -0.65 20.19
CA ALA A 90 8.34 -0.62 19.61
C ALA A 90 8.26 0.33 18.42
N THR A 91 8.89 1.50 18.52
CA THR A 91 8.96 2.50 17.44
C THR A 91 9.74 1.96 16.24
N ARG A 92 10.85 1.26 16.48
CA ARG A 92 11.63 0.62 15.40
C ARG A 92 10.84 -0.47 14.69
N GLU A 93 10.16 -1.33 15.45
CA GLU A 93 9.31 -2.39 14.89
C GLU A 93 8.14 -1.81 14.08
N GLU A 94 7.51 -0.74 14.58
CA GLU A 94 6.44 -0.06 13.86
C GLU A 94 6.95 0.61 12.57
N PHE A 95 8.11 1.27 12.63
CA PHE A 95 8.75 1.86 11.46
C PHE A 95 9.04 0.80 10.40
N VAL A 96 9.70 -0.31 10.78
CA VAL A 96 10.02 -1.40 9.85
C VAL A 96 8.75 -1.96 9.25
N ARG A 97 7.75 -2.29 10.06
CA ARG A 97 6.46 -2.80 9.58
C ARG A 97 5.81 -1.83 8.59
N GLU A 98 5.82 -0.54 8.88
CA GLU A 98 5.23 0.46 8.00
C GLU A 98 5.98 0.58 6.68
N GLN A 99 7.30 0.72 6.72
CA GLN A 99 8.11 0.86 5.52
C GLN A 99 8.06 -0.41 4.66
N SER A 100 8.14 -1.58 5.29
CA SER A 100 8.05 -2.86 4.57
C SER A 100 6.70 -3.03 3.90
N GLU A 101 5.59 -2.64 4.53
CA GLU A 101 4.28 -2.72 3.91
C GLU A 101 4.13 -1.72 2.75
N MET A 102 4.67 -0.51 2.89
CA MET A 102 4.62 0.49 1.82
C MET A 102 5.44 0.05 0.60
N GLU A 103 6.64 -0.50 0.81
CA GLU A 103 7.47 -0.99 -0.29
C GLU A 103 6.88 -2.25 -0.93
N MET A 104 6.31 -3.15 -0.12
CA MET A 104 5.51 -4.28 -0.61
C MET A 104 4.38 -3.79 -1.52
N ALA A 105 3.64 -2.76 -1.13
CA ALA A 105 2.59 -2.20 -1.98
C ALA A 105 3.12 -1.65 -3.32
N ARG A 106 4.30 -1.02 -3.34
CA ARG A 106 4.97 -0.57 -4.58
C ARG A 106 5.35 -1.74 -5.49
N LEU A 107 5.90 -2.80 -4.91
CA LEU A 107 6.27 -4.00 -5.67
C LEU A 107 5.03 -4.72 -6.20
N LEU A 108 4.01 -4.87 -5.36
CA LEU A 108 2.76 -5.50 -5.74
C LEU A 108 2.06 -4.76 -6.87
N VAL A 109 2.02 -3.42 -6.85
CA VAL A 109 1.43 -2.67 -7.97
C VAL A 109 2.29 -2.73 -9.23
N THR A 110 3.60 -2.96 -9.12
CA THR A 110 4.47 -3.13 -10.31
C THR A 110 4.23 -4.48 -11.01
N VAL A 111 3.87 -5.51 -10.24
CA VAL A 111 3.76 -6.90 -10.75
C VAL A 111 2.30 -7.33 -10.97
N TYR A 112 1.38 -6.80 -10.17
CA TYR A 112 -0.04 -7.18 -10.13
C TYR A 112 -0.96 -5.96 -10.29
N ASP A 113 -0.55 -4.98 -11.11
CA ASP A 113 -1.30 -3.75 -11.40
C ASP A 113 -2.75 -4.05 -11.83
N VAL A 114 -2.94 -5.02 -12.73
CA VAL A 114 -4.26 -5.41 -13.23
C VAL A 114 -5.13 -5.98 -12.11
N GLN A 115 -4.62 -6.93 -11.33
CA GLN A 115 -5.40 -7.57 -10.27
C GLN A 115 -5.74 -6.58 -9.14
N LEU A 116 -4.80 -5.71 -8.77
CA LEU A 116 -5.04 -4.64 -7.79
C LEU A 116 -6.05 -3.62 -8.33
N GLY A 117 -5.92 -3.23 -9.60
CA GLY A 117 -6.86 -2.36 -10.28
C GLY A 117 -8.28 -2.92 -10.27
N ASP A 118 -8.45 -4.18 -10.63
CA ASP A 118 -9.76 -4.85 -10.64
C ASP A 118 -10.38 -4.93 -9.24
N GLU A 119 -9.60 -5.29 -8.22
CA GLU A 119 -10.10 -5.34 -6.84
C GLU A 119 -10.49 -3.96 -6.29
N PHE A 120 -9.72 -2.92 -6.61
CA PHE A 120 -10.04 -1.54 -6.22
C PHE A 120 -11.29 -1.02 -6.94
N ARG A 121 -11.43 -1.29 -8.25
CA ARG A 121 -12.64 -0.97 -9.02
C ARG A 121 -13.86 -1.68 -8.44
N GLN A 122 -13.74 -2.98 -8.19
CA GLN A 122 -14.84 -3.77 -7.65
C GLN A 122 -15.25 -3.29 -6.25
N ALA A 123 -14.29 -2.97 -5.38
CA ALA A 123 -14.55 -2.43 -4.05
C ALA A 123 -15.26 -1.07 -4.15
N PHE A 124 -14.78 -0.19 -5.02
CA PHE A 124 -15.36 1.13 -5.21
C PHE A 124 -16.77 1.08 -5.82
N SER A 125 -17.00 0.28 -6.86
CA SER A 125 -18.34 0.07 -7.42
C SER A 125 -19.33 -0.44 -6.38
N LYS A 126 -18.92 -1.37 -5.51
CA LYS A 126 -19.77 -1.85 -4.41
C LYS A 126 -20.14 -0.73 -3.44
N TYR A 127 -19.17 0.12 -3.08
CA TYR A 127 -19.42 1.29 -2.23
C TYR A 127 -20.43 2.25 -2.87
N VAL A 128 -20.22 2.61 -4.15
CA VAL A 128 -21.10 3.52 -4.88
C VAL A 128 -22.52 2.96 -5.02
N ASN A 129 -22.66 1.66 -5.32
CA ASN A 129 -23.98 1.02 -5.48
C ASN A 129 -24.72 0.77 -4.16
N ALA A 130 -24.01 0.80 -3.03
CA ALA A 130 -24.61 0.64 -1.70
C ALA A 130 -25.11 1.98 -1.10
N LYS A 131 -24.81 3.10 -1.77
CA LYS A 131 -25.26 4.46 -1.43
C LYS A 131 -26.58 4.77 -2.11
#